data_AF-A0A2N5YSD9-F1
#
_entry.id   AF-A0A2N5YSD9-F1
#
_cell.length_a   1.000
_cell.length_b   1.000
_cell.length_c   1.000
_cell.angle_alpha   90.00
_cell.angle_beta   90.00
_cell.angle_gamma   90.00
#
_symmetry.space_group_name_H-M   'P 1'
#
loop_
_entity.id
_entity.type
_entity.pdbx_description
1 polymer ?
#
loop_
_entity_poly.entity_id
_entity_poly.type
_entity_poly.pdbx_seq_one_letter_code
_entity_poly.pdbx_strand_id
1 'polypeptide(L)'
;MTLESQLVALNEELEKKYNDYMENEATLSPSIKQMKEEELMNLQQRIQAFQVSAQEDMQAKEMELLQPIYTKIQDAIKEVGEENGFMYIFDVSTLLYHSAESTDVTTLVKTKLGIQ
;
A
#
# COMPACT_ATOMS: atom_id res chain seq x y z
N MET A 1 5.79 9.31 -13.18
CA MET A 1 5.80 10.06 -11.90
C MET A 1 5.37 9.09 -10.82
N THR A 2 6.20 8.86 -9.81
CA THR A 2 5.88 8.08 -8.61
C THR A 2 5.04 8.93 -7.64
N LEU A 3 4.35 8.31 -6.68
CA LEU A 3 3.64 9.01 -5.59
C LEU A 3 4.59 9.96 -4.85
N GLU A 4 5.83 9.52 -4.62
CA GLU A 4 6.91 10.33 -4.05
C GLU A 4 7.22 11.57 -4.90
N SER A 5 7.40 11.43 -6.21
CA SER A 5 7.69 12.57 -7.09
C SER A 5 6.56 13.60 -7.14
N GLN A 6 5.30 13.17 -7.01
CA GLN A 6 4.15 14.07 -6.97
C GLN A 6 4.06 14.81 -5.63
N LEU A 7 4.33 14.12 -4.51
CA LEU A 7 4.37 14.74 -3.20
C LEU A 7 5.49 15.79 -3.11
N VAL A 8 6.67 15.50 -3.66
CA VAL A 8 7.78 16.47 -3.74
C VAL A 8 7.36 17.71 -4.51
N ALA A 9 6.78 17.55 -5.71
CA ALA A 9 6.32 18.69 -6.52
C ALA A 9 5.28 19.56 -5.80
N LEU A 10 4.33 18.95 -5.07
CA LEU A 10 3.33 19.70 -4.30
C LEU A 10 3.96 20.47 -3.12
N ASN A 11 4.95 19.89 -2.44
CA ASN A 11 5.66 20.58 -1.35
C ASN A 11 6.52 21.73 -1.88
N GLU A 12 7.22 21.53 -3.00
CA GLU A 12 7.97 22.59 -3.68
C GLU A 12 7.05 23.73 -4.14
N GLU A 13 5.86 23.41 -4.64
CA GLU A 13 4.85 24.40 -4.99
C GLU A 13 4.39 25.20 -3.76
N LEU A 14 4.14 24.53 -2.65
CA LEU A 14 3.73 25.17 -1.40
C LEU A 14 4.81 26.09 -0.86
N GLU A 15 6.05 25.61 -0.79
CA GLU A 15 7.21 26.39 -0.34
C GLU A 15 7.40 27.63 -1.21
N LYS A 16 7.34 27.48 -2.53
CA LYS A 16 7.47 28.59 -3.48
C LYS A 16 6.38 29.64 -3.28
N LYS A 17 5.11 29.21 -3.17
CA LYS A 17 3.98 30.14 -2.96
C LYS A 17 4.05 30.82 -1.61
N TYR A 18 4.49 30.10 -0.58
CA TYR A 18 4.65 30.65 0.77
C TYR A 18 5.74 31.72 0.80
N ASN A 19 6.91 31.44 0.22
CA ASN A 19 8.01 32.39 0.13
C ASN A 19 7.61 33.64 -0.67
N ASP A 20 6.93 33.47 -1.81
CA ASP A 20 6.40 34.59 -2.59
C ASP A 20 5.40 35.45 -1.80
N TYR A 21 4.51 34.82 -1.01
CA TYR A 21 3.59 35.55 -0.13
C TYR A 21 4.36 36.35 0.92
N MET A 22 5.32 35.73 1.61
CA MET A 22 6.11 36.38 2.68
C MET A 22 6.96 37.55 2.16
N GLU A 23 7.57 37.42 0.98
CA GLU A 23 8.40 38.47 0.38
C GLU A 23 7.56 39.69 -0.04
N ASN A 24 6.35 39.45 -0.55
CA ASN A 24 5.50 40.51 -1.10
C ASN A 24 4.44 41.02 -0.12
N GLU A 25 4.27 40.39 1.04
CA GLU A 25 3.14 40.60 1.96
C GLU A 25 2.87 42.08 2.25
N ALA A 26 3.91 42.87 2.50
CA ALA A 26 3.80 44.30 2.82
C ALA A 26 3.26 45.17 1.67
N THR A 27 3.36 44.68 0.42
CA THR A 27 2.94 45.40 -0.80
C THR A 27 1.58 44.98 -1.34
N LEU A 28 1.02 43.88 -0.81
CA LEU A 28 -0.25 43.32 -1.27
C LEU A 28 -1.46 44.06 -0.68
N SER A 29 -2.50 44.22 -1.48
CA SER A 29 -3.80 44.68 -0.99
C SER A 29 -4.46 43.61 -0.11
N PRO A 30 -5.36 43.98 0.82
CA PRO A 30 -6.04 43.02 1.70
C PRO A 30 -6.75 41.90 0.94
N SER A 31 -7.37 42.23 -0.20
CA SER A 31 -8.07 41.25 -1.04
C SER A 31 -7.11 40.22 -1.67
N ILE A 32 -5.93 40.66 -2.10
CA ILE A 32 -4.91 39.75 -2.67
C ILE A 32 -4.26 38.90 -1.57
N LYS A 33 -4.06 39.45 -0.36
CA LYS A 33 -3.59 38.66 0.79
C LYS A 33 -4.52 37.50 1.10
N GLN A 34 -5.81 37.80 1.26
CA GLN A 34 -6.82 36.79 1.55
C GLN A 34 -6.85 35.68 0.48
N MET A 35 -6.79 36.06 -0.79
CA MET A 35 -6.74 35.09 -1.89
C MET A 35 -5.50 34.18 -1.85
N LYS A 36 -4.31 34.74 -1.55
CA LYS A 36 -3.07 33.96 -1.42
C LYS A 36 -3.08 33.05 -0.19
N GLU A 37 -3.60 33.52 0.94
CA GLU A 37 -3.77 32.72 2.16
C GLU A 37 -4.71 31.54 1.93
N GLU A 38 -5.82 31.78 1.23
CA GLU A 38 -6.77 30.74 0.83
C GLU A 38 -6.12 29.74 -0.14
N GLU A 39 -5.31 30.20 -1.10
CA GLU A 39 -4.57 29.32 -2.00
C GLU A 39 -3.57 28.42 -1.25
N LEU A 40 -2.80 28.99 -0.31
CA LEU A 40 -1.87 28.25 0.54
C LEU A 40 -2.59 27.21 1.40
N MET A 41 -3.71 27.59 2.01
CA MET A 41 -4.53 26.68 2.81
C MET A 41 -5.09 25.53 1.97
N ASN A 42 -5.62 25.83 0.78
CA ASN A 42 -6.12 24.81 -0.14
C ASN A 42 -5.01 23.86 -0.61
N LEU A 43 -3.81 24.39 -0.91
CA LEU A 43 -2.68 23.57 -1.32
C LEU A 43 -2.22 22.65 -0.17
N GLN A 44 -2.20 23.15 1.06
CA GLN A 44 -1.90 22.34 2.23
C GLN A 44 -2.92 21.22 2.45
N GLN A 45 -4.22 21.51 2.30
CA GLN A 45 -5.27 20.48 2.36
C GLN A 45 -5.11 19.44 1.26
N ARG A 46 -4.77 19.85 0.04
CA ARG A 46 -4.51 18.94 -1.08
C ARG A 46 -3.32 18.02 -0.80
N ILE A 47 -2.24 18.54 -0.20
CA ILE A 47 -1.08 17.74 0.20
C ILE A 47 -1.47 16.67 1.22
N GLN A 48 -2.24 17.04 2.26
CA GLN A 48 -2.70 16.09 3.28
C GLN A 48 -3.61 15.00 2.67
N ALA A 49 -4.58 15.41 1.84
CA ALA A 49 -5.46 14.47 1.15
C ALA A 49 -4.68 13.52 0.22
N PHE A 50 -3.68 14.05 -0.49
CA PHE A 50 -2.81 13.25 -1.35
C PHE A 50 -2.01 12.22 -0.54
N GLN A 51 -1.46 12.59 0.61
CA GLN A 51 -0.73 11.65 1.48
C GLN A 51 -1.60 10.49 1.96
N VAL A 52 -2.85 10.76 2.36
CA VAL A 52 -3.80 9.72 2.78
C VAL A 52 -4.16 8.81 1.62
N SER A 53 -4.56 9.38 0.49
CA SER A 53 -4.92 8.61 -0.71
C SER A 53 -3.73 7.77 -1.22
N ALA A 54 -2.51 8.32 -1.20
CA ALA A 54 -1.32 7.59 -1.60
C ALA A 54 -1.04 6.37 -0.71
N GLN A 55 -1.30 6.48 0.61
CA GLN A 55 -1.17 5.35 1.53
C GLN A 55 -2.22 4.27 1.26
N GLU A 56 -3.47 4.67 1.03
CA GLU A 56 -4.56 3.75 0.68
C GLU A 56 -4.28 3.03 -0.65
N ASP A 57 -3.85 3.77 -1.68
CA ASP A 57 -3.48 3.21 -2.98
C ASP A 57 -2.34 2.20 -2.86
N MET A 58 -1.35 2.48 -2.01
CA MET A 58 -0.23 1.57 -1.77
C MET A 58 -0.70 0.26 -1.11
N GLN A 59 -1.55 0.34 -0.09
CA GLN A 59 -2.13 -0.83 0.57
C GLN A 59 -3.01 -1.64 -0.39
N ALA A 60 -3.85 -0.96 -1.16
CA ALA A 60 -4.68 -1.59 -2.18
C ALA A 60 -3.83 -2.31 -3.23
N LYS A 61 -2.74 -1.67 -3.66
CA LYS A 61 -1.84 -2.27 -4.65
C LYS A 61 -1.10 -3.47 -4.11
N GLU A 62 -0.65 -3.42 -2.86
CA GLU A 62 -0.04 -4.56 -2.18
C GLU A 62 -1.01 -5.74 -2.13
N MET A 63 -2.26 -5.49 -1.71
CA MET A 63 -3.30 -6.53 -1.70
C MET A 63 -3.60 -7.09 -3.09
N GLU A 64 -3.73 -6.23 -4.10
CA GLU A 64 -3.95 -6.63 -5.51
C GLU A 64 -2.83 -7.55 -6.02
N LEU A 65 -1.57 -7.25 -5.67
CA LEU A 65 -0.41 -8.03 -6.08
C LEU A 65 -0.25 -9.35 -5.30
N LEU A 66 -0.63 -9.36 -4.02
CA LEU A 66 -0.57 -10.56 -3.18
C LEU A 66 -1.74 -11.52 -3.45
N GLN A 67 -2.93 -11.02 -3.79
CA GLN A 67 -4.11 -11.83 -4.07
C GLN A 67 -3.84 -13.00 -5.05
N PRO A 68 -3.24 -12.81 -6.24
CA PRO A 68 -2.96 -13.91 -7.15
C PRO A 68 -1.92 -14.90 -6.61
N ILE A 69 -1.02 -14.47 -5.73
CA ILE A 69 -0.07 -15.36 -5.06
C ILE A 69 -0.82 -16.26 -4.08
N TYR A 70 -1.72 -15.70 -3.27
CA TYR A 70 -2.58 -16.47 -2.38
C TYR A 70 -3.44 -17.47 -3.14
N THR A 71 -4.06 -17.07 -4.25
CA THR A 71 -4.83 -17.99 -5.09
C THR A 71 -3.98 -19.15 -5.59
N LYS A 72 -2.78 -18.88 -6.13
CA LYS A 72 -1.86 -19.95 -6.59
C LYS A 72 -1.49 -20.91 -5.46
N ILE A 73 -1.22 -20.38 -4.26
CA ILE A 73 -0.90 -21.21 -3.09
C ILE A 73 -2.10 -22.08 -2.71
N GLN A 74 -3.31 -21.50 -2.67
CA GLN A 74 -4.53 -22.25 -2.36
C GLN A 74 -4.82 -23.35 -3.38
N ASP A 75 -4.66 -23.07 -4.67
CA ASP A 75 -4.83 -24.05 -5.74
C ASP A 75 -3.81 -25.19 -5.61
N ALA A 76 -2.53 -24.87 -5.34
CA ALA A 76 -1.49 -25.87 -5.11
C ALA A 76 -1.76 -26.72 -3.86
N ILE A 77 -2.22 -26.12 -2.76
CA ILE A 77 -2.63 -26.85 -1.54
C ILE A 77 -3.77 -27.81 -1.86
N LYS A 78 -4.78 -27.34 -2.62
CA LYS A 78 -5.92 -28.16 -3.02
C LYS A 78 -5.49 -29.35 -3.88
N GLU A 79 -4.65 -29.14 -4.88
CA GLU A 79 -4.13 -30.23 -5.72
C GLU A 79 -3.37 -31.26 -4.89
N VAL A 80 -2.50 -30.82 -3.97
CA VAL A 80 -1.79 -31.74 -3.05
C VAL A 80 -2.76 -32.53 -2.19
N GLY A 81 -3.80 -31.87 -1.67
CA GLY A 81 -4.84 -32.51 -0.87
C GLY A 81 -5.58 -33.60 -1.64
N GLU A 82 -6.01 -33.30 -2.87
CA GLU A 82 -6.72 -34.24 -3.74
C GLU A 82 -5.84 -35.42 -4.17
N GLU A 83 -4.58 -35.17 -4.57
CA GLU A 83 -3.67 -36.22 -5.04
C GLU A 83 -3.20 -37.18 -3.94
N ASN A 84 -3.09 -36.70 -2.70
CA ASN A 84 -2.58 -37.49 -1.57
C ASN A 84 -3.68 -37.96 -0.61
N GLY A 85 -4.95 -37.61 -0.88
CA GLY A 85 -6.09 -38.02 -0.07
C GLY A 85 -6.15 -37.33 1.30
N PHE A 86 -5.61 -36.11 1.43
CA PHE A 86 -5.71 -35.35 2.67
C PHE A 86 -7.09 -34.71 2.80
N MET A 87 -7.81 -35.03 3.88
CA MET A 87 -9.12 -34.44 4.16
C MET A 87 -9.02 -32.96 4.56
N TYR A 88 -7.95 -32.59 5.27
CA TYR A 88 -7.69 -31.24 5.74
C TYR A 88 -6.19 -30.95 5.67
N ILE A 89 -5.85 -29.72 5.28
CA ILE A 89 -4.52 -29.15 5.39
C ILE A 89 -4.67 -27.87 6.22
N PHE A 90 -3.88 -27.76 7.29
CA PHE A 90 -3.91 -26.62 8.20
C PHE A 90 -2.61 -25.83 8.11
N ASP A 91 -2.71 -24.50 8.27
CA ASP A 91 -1.54 -23.70 8.58
C ASP A 91 -1.11 -23.98 10.02
N VAL A 92 0.14 -24.42 10.18
CA VAL A 92 0.75 -24.72 11.48
C VAL A 92 0.67 -23.53 12.44
N SER A 93 0.73 -22.30 11.92
CA SER A 93 0.63 -21.07 12.73
C SER A 93 -0.72 -20.93 13.48
N THR A 94 -1.76 -21.62 12.98
CA THR A 94 -3.12 -21.56 13.54
C THR A 94 -3.40 -22.68 14.55
N LEU A 95 -2.49 -23.66 14.66
CA LEU A 95 -2.67 -24.83 15.52
C LEU A 95 -1.99 -24.60 16.88
N LEU A 96 -2.72 -24.84 17.97
CA LEU A 96 -2.13 -24.83 19.32
C LEU A 96 -1.18 -26.02 19.56
N TYR A 97 -1.39 -27.12 18.82
CA TYR A 97 -0.58 -28.32 18.86
C TYR A 97 -0.72 -29.10 17.55
N HIS A 98 0.37 -29.69 17.07
CA HIS A 98 0.36 -30.72 16.03
C HIS A 98 1.32 -31.84 16.44
N SER A 99 0.97 -33.08 16.09
CA SER A 99 1.77 -34.26 16.42
C SER A 99 2.94 -34.39 15.44
N ALA A 100 4.01 -35.08 15.86
CA ALA A 100 5.05 -35.53 14.92
C ALA A 100 4.52 -36.56 13.90
N GLU A 101 3.35 -37.17 14.16
CA GLU A 101 2.64 -38.02 13.20
C GLU A 101 1.91 -37.22 12.12
N SER A 102 1.84 -35.88 12.23
CA SER A 102 1.27 -35.02 11.19
C SER A 102 2.21 -34.95 9.98
N THR A 103 1.63 -34.99 8.78
CA THR A 103 2.38 -34.86 7.53
C THR A 103 2.58 -33.40 7.18
N ASP A 104 3.83 -32.95 7.10
CA ASP A 104 4.17 -31.66 6.51
C ASP A 104 4.13 -31.76 4.98
N VAL A 105 3.22 -30.99 4.36
CA VAL A 105 3.00 -30.97 2.92
C VAL A 105 3.71 -29.81 2.21
N THR A 106 4.48 -28.99 2.93
CA THR A 106 5.13 -27.77 2.40
C THR A 106 5.97 -28.06 1.15
N THR A 107 6.76 -29.13 1.17
CA THR A 107 7.59 -29.52 0.02
C THR A 107 6.75 -29.92 -1.20
N LEU A 108 5.61 -30.58 -0.99
CA LEU A 108 4.69 -30.97 -2.07
C LEU A 108 4.03 -29.74 -2.70
N VAL A 109 3.58 -28.80 -1.87
CA VAL A 109 2.98 -27.53 -2.32
C VAL A 109 4.01 -26.69 -3.09
N LYS A 110 5.25 -26.58 -2.58
CA LYS A 110 6.35 -25.90 -3.29
C LYS A 110 6.63 -26.51 -4.66
N THR A 111 6.62 -27.85 -4.74
CA THR A 111 6.77 -28.57 -6.01
C THR A 111 5.66 -28.21 -7.00
N LYS A 112 4.39 -28.16 -6.55
CA LYS A 112 3.25 -27.72 -7.37
C LYS A 112 3.39 -26.27 -7.87
N LEU A 113 3.95 -25.40 -7.04
CA LEU A 113 4.22 -24.00 -7.39
C LEU A 113 5.47 -23.82 -8.28
N GLY A 114 6.25 -24.87 -8.50
CA GLY A 114 7.50 -24.80 -9.27
C GLY A 114 8.64 -24.09 -8.55
N ILE A 115 8.62 -24.09 -7.21
CA ILE A 115 9.59 -23.43 -6.35
C ILE A 115 10.40 -24.51 -5.62
N GLN A 116 11.74 -24.43 -5.63
CA GLN A 116 12.62 -25.31 -4.86
C GLN A 116 12.95 -24.72 -3.49
#